data_AF-A0A916YJL2-F1
#
_entry.id   AF-A0A916YJL2-F1
#
_cell.length_a   1.000
_cell.length_b   1.000
_cell.length_c   1.000
_cell.angle_alpha   90.00
_cell.angle_beta   90.00
_cell.angle_gamma   90.00
#
_symmetry.space_group_name_H-M   'P 1'
#
loop_
_entity.id
_entity.type
_entity.pdbx_description
1 polymer ?
#
loop_
_entity_poly.entity_id
_entity_poly.type
_entity_poly.pdbx_seq_one_letter_code
_entity_poly.pdbx_strand_id
1 'polypeptide(L)'
;MGQRRETLYYRHKRVNEDEQILSEVKRLSGLYVNWGFGLIHGKLRLEGHKWGKKLVYRNYKALELNLRVPQKRKKIKRDNPNTIAAKEVKEVGPPMRLVIRFSE
;
A
#
# COMPACT_ATOMS: atom_id res chain seq x y z
N MET A 1 -6.45 58.93 17.92
CA MET A 1 -5.42 57.87 17.99
C MET A 1 -6.10 56.56 18.40
N GLY A 2 -6.61 55.79 17.44
CA GLY A 2 -7.34 54.55 17.72
C GLY A 2 -6.36 53.39 17.91
N GLN A 3 -6.24 52.89 19.15
CA GLN A 3 -5.53 51.64 19.41
C GLN A 3 -6.31 50.52 18.70
N ARG A 4 -5.72 49.97 17.62
CA ARG A 4 -6.27 48.79 16.94
C ARG A 4 -6.33 47.66 17.95
N ARG A 5 -7.55 47.15 18.16
CA ARG A 5 -7.84 45.96 18.97
C ARG A 5 -6.86 44.85 18.59
N GLU A 6 -5.93 44.61 19.51
CA GLU A 6 -5.52 43.30 19.99
C GLU A 6 -5.30 42.24 18.90
N THR A 7 -4.04 41.98 18.59
CA THR A 7 -3.57 40.81 17.83
C THR A 7 -3.85 39.54 18.65
N LEU A 8 -5.11 39.11 18.67
CA LEU A 8 -5.55 37.95 19.44
C LEU A 8 -5.08 36.66 18.75
N TYR A 9 -3.96 36.16 19.27
CA TYR A 9 -3.68 34.75 19.55
C TYR A 9 -4.21 33.72 18.53
N TYR A 10 -3.33 33.29 17.63
CA TYR A 10 -3.48 32.00 16.97
C TYR A 10 -3.39 30.89 18.04
N ARG A 11 -4.54 30.43 18.55
CA ARG A 11 -4.60 29.33 19.51
C ARG A 11 -4.70 28.01 18.74
N HIS A 12 -3.58 27.28 18.64
CA HIS A 12 -3.52 25.94 18.05
C HIS A 12 -4.31 24.93 18.92
N LYS A 13 -5.65 24.96 18.82
CA LYS A 13 -6.58 24.23 19.71
C LYS A 13 -7.03 22.89 19.11
N ARG A 14 -6.11 22.14 18.49
CA ARG A 14 -6.44 20.93 17.71
C ARG A 14 -5.55 19.72 17.99
N VAL A 15 -4.63 19.80 18.94
CA VAL A 15 -3.66 18.72 19.24
C VAL A 15 -4.36 17.38 19.51
N ASN A 16 -5.46 17.39 20.28
CA ASN A 16 -6.19 16.16 20.59
C ASN A 16 -6.92 15.56 19.37
N GLU A 17 -7.44 16.38 18.46
CA GLU A 17 -8.07 15.90 17.21
C GLU A 17 -7.00 15.36 16.24
N ASP A 18 -5.83 16.00 16.19
CA ASP A 18 -4.69 15.54 15.40
C ASP A 18 -4.17 14.19 15.88
N GLU A 19 -4.04 13.99 17.20
CA GLU A 19 -3.63 12.71 17.79
C GLU A 19 -4.60 11.56 17.42
N GLN A 20 -5.91 11.80 17.49
CA GLN A 20 -6.93 10.82 17.10
C GLN A 20 -6.87 10.49 15.60
N ILE A 21 -6.70 11.50 14.74
CA ILE A 21 -6.53 11.29 13.29
C ILE A 21 -5.27 10.48 13.02
N LEU A 22 -4.18 10.78 13.73
CA LEU A 22 -2.89 10.16 13.53
C LEU A 22 -2.91 8.69 13.96
N SER A 23 -3.55 8.34 15.08
CA SER A 23 -3.75 6.94 15.48
C SER A 23 -4.57 6.17 14.46
N GLU A 24 -5.62 6.78 13.92
CA GLU A 24 -6.55 6.11 13.03
C GLU A 24 -5.97 5.90 11.61
N VAL A 25 -5.32 6.93 11.07
CA VAL A 25 -4.60 6.83 9.80
C VAL A 25 -3.47 5.79 9.91
N LYS A 26 -2.76 5.74 11.04
CA LYS A 26 -1.72 4.73 11.28
C LYS A 26 -2.32 3.33 11.33
N ARG A 27 -3.45 3.13 12.04
CA ARG A 27 -4.20 1.86 12.08
C ARG A 27 -4.57 1.38 10.67
N LEU A 28 -5.20 2.24 9.88
CA LEU A 28 -5.62 1.92 8.51
C LEU A 28 -4.44 1.64 7.58
N SER A 29 -3.33 2.38 7.73
CA SER A 29 -2.13 2.16 6.92
C SER A 29 -1.49 0.79 7.17
N GLY A 30 -1.52 0.29 8.40
CA GLY A 30 -1.00 -1.04 8.75
C GLY A 30 -1.89 -2.17 8.23
N LEU A 31 -3.20 -1.97 8.24
CA LEU A 31 -4.17 -2.95 7.72
C LEU A 31 -4.16 -3.01 6.18
N TYR A 32 -4.07 -1.86 5.54
CA TYR A 32 -4.23 -1.73 4.09
C TYR A 32 -3.00 -1.08 3.44
N VAL A 33 -1.90 -1.83 3.40
CA VAL A 33 -0.59 -1.40 2.89
C VAL A 33 -0.58 -0.93 1.42
N ASN A 34 -1.57 -1.32 0.61
CA ASN A 34 -1.69 -0.90 -0.79
C ASN A 34 -2.61 0.33 -0.98
N TRP A 35 -3.23 0.83 0.09
CA TRP A 35 -4.17 1.93 -0.01
C TRP A 35 -3.47 3.28 0.04
N GLY A 36 -3.77 4.13 -0.94
CA GLY A 36 -3.37 5.52 -0.93
C GLY A 36 -4.31 6.40 -0.10
N PHE A 37 -3.96 7.68 0.02
CA PHE A 37 -4.73 8.68 0.78
C PHE A 37 -6.23 8.72 0.46
N GLY A 38 -6.61 8.64 -0.82
CA GLY A 38 -8.03 8.72 -1.21
C GLY A 38 -8.88 7.60 -0.60
N LEU A 39 -8.34 6.38 -0.55
CA LEU A 39 -9.01 5.22 0.02
C LEU A 39 -9.04 5.30 1.56
N ILE A 40 -7.93 5.71 2.18
CA ILE A 40 -7.87 5.91 3.64
C ILE A 40 -8.89 6.98 4.07
N HIS A 41 -8.92 8.13 3.39
CA HIS A 41 -9.90 9.19 3.68
C HIS A 41 -11.35 8.73 3.42
N GLY A 42 -11.59 7.94 2.36
CA GLY A 42 -12.89 7.32 2.12
C GLY A 42 -13.32 6.39 3.26
N LYS A 43 -12.40 5.56 3.76
CA LYS A 43 -12.67 4.65 4.87
C LYS A 43 -12.99 5.37 6.17
N LEU A 44 -12.26 6.44 6.48
CA LEU A 44 -12.57 7.31 7.63
C LEU A 44 -13.98 7.91 7.56
N ARG A 45 -14.46 8.25 6.36
CA ARG A 45 -15.84 8.74 6.17
C ARG A 45 -16.88 7.65 6.37
N LEU A 46 -16.58 6.43 5.94
CA LEU A 46 -17.45 5.26 6.17
C LEU A 46 -17.53 4.89 7.66
N GLU A 47 -16.46 5.11 8.42
CA GLU A 47 -16.45 4.94 9.88
C GLU A 47 -17.15 6.09 10.62
N GLY A 48 -17.68 7.09 9.91
CA GLY A 48 -18.48 8.19 10.46
C GLY A 48 -17.66 9.42 10.87
N HIS A 49 -16.33 9.42 10.67
CA HIS A 49 -15.50 10.57 10.99
C HIS A 49 -15.75 11.74 10.04
N LYS A 50 -16.06 12.92 10.59
CA LYS A 50 -16.30 14.16 9.83
C LYS A 50 -15.04 15.01 9.64
N TRP A 51 -13.85 14.41 9.76
CA TRP A 51 -12.58 15.12 9.64
C TRP A 51 -12.37 15.74 8.26
N GLY A 52 -11.77 16.92 8.23
CA GLY A 52 -11.51 17.63 6.98
C GLY A 52 -10.38 17.00 6.16
N LYS A 53 -10.55 16.91 4.84
CA LYS A 53 -9.56 16.32 3.91
C LYS A 53 -8.14 16.90 4.09
N LYS A 54 -8.03 18.23 4.28
CA LYS A 54 -6.73 18.90 4.51
C LYS A 54 -6.07 18.48 5.82
N LEU A 55 -6.84 18.29 6.89
CA LEU A 55 -6.34 17.90 8.21
C LEU A 55 -5.82 16.46 8.19
N VAL A 56 -6.59 15.56 7.59
CA VAL A 56 -6.19 14.16 7.40
C VAL A 56 -4.96 14.09 6.49
N TYR A 57 -4.89 14.89 5.42
CA TYR A 57 -3.72 14.90 4.53
C TYR A 57 -2.44 15.40 5.21
N ARG A 58 -2.55 16.39 6.12
CA ARG A 58 -1.40 16.87 6.90
C ARG A 58 -0.86 15.77 7.81
N ASN A 59 -1.73 15.12 8.58
CA ASN A 59 -1.35 14.01 9.44
C ASN A 59 -0.83 12.81 8.63
N TYR A 60 -1.42 12.54 7.47
CA TYR A 60 -0.95 11.52 6.53
C TYR A 60 0.48 11.78 6.01
N LYS A 61 0.81 13.03 5.65
CA LYS A 61 2.17 13.42 5.27
C LYS A 61 3.14 13.43 6.45
N ALA A 62 2.68 13.80 7.65
CA ALA A 62 3.50 13.76 8.86
C ALA A 62 3.93 12.34 9.24
N LEU A 63 3.11 11.33 8.89
CA LEU A 63 3.44 9.91 9.01
C LEU A 63 4.32 9.38 7.86
N GLU A 64 4.74 10.25 6.94
CA GLU A 64 5.54 9.92 5.75
C GLU A 64 4.96 8.80 4.88
N LEU A 65 3.65 8.53 4.99
CA LEU A 65 2.94 7.48 4.23
C LEU A 65 2.88 7.76 2.73
N ASN A 66 3.24 8.97 2.31
CA ASN A 66 3.44 9.35 0.92
C ASN A 66 4.74 8.79 0.32
N LEU A 67 5.70 8.38 1.16
CA LEU A 67 6.93 7.76 0.69
C LEU A 67 6.64 6.31 0.34
N ARG A 68 7.02 5.91 -0.87
CA ARG A 68 6.87 4.53 -1.32
C ARG A 68 7.85 3.66 -0.54
N VAL A 69 7.39 3.01 0.52
CA VAL A 69 8.10 1.89 1.13
C VAL A 69 7.87 0.66 0.25
N PRO A 70 8.90 0.10 -0.40
CA PRO A 70 8.72 -1.08 -1.23
C PRO A 70 8.34 -2.27 -0.36
N GLN A 71 7.07 -2.70 -0.46
CA GLN A 71 6.63 -3.88 0.27
C GLN A 71 7.41 -5.11 -0.23
N LYS A 72 8.16 -5.74 0.68
CA LYS A 72 8.85 -7.00 0.40
C LYS A 72 7.80 -8.10 0.26
N ARG A 73 7.40 -8.39 -0.99
CA ARG A 73 6.50 -9.52 -1.27
C ARG A 73 7.14 -10.80 -0.74
N LYS A 74 6.38 -11.60 0.01
CA LYS A 74 6.82 -12.94 0.39
C LYS A 74 7.13 -13.69 -0.90
N LYS A 75 8.37 -14.17 -1.03
CA LYS A 75 8.74 -14.99 -2.19
C LYS A 75 7.88 -16.25 -2.13
N ILE A 76 7.04 -16.44 -3.15
CA ILE A 76 6.31 -17.70 -3.34
C ILE A 76 7.37 -18.74 -3.68
N LYS A 77 7.62 -19.69 -2.77
CA LYS A 77 8.42 -20.87 -3.10
C LYS A 77 7.57 -21.72 -4.04
N ARG A 78 8.02 -21.90 -5.27
CA ARG A 78 7.42 -22.82 -6.23
C ARG A 78 8.40 -23.98 -6.37
N ASP A 79 8.11 -25.06 -5.66
CA ASP A 79 8.84 -26.31 -5.88
C ASP A 79 8.39 -26.83 -7.24
N ASN A 80 9.31 -26.91 -8.21
CA ASN A 80 9.03 -27.46 -9.53
C ASN A 80 9.14 -28.99 -9.43
N PRO A 81 8.04 -29.75 -9.59
CA PRO A 81 8.08 -31.21 -9.50
C PRO A 81 8.90 -31.86 -10.63
N ASN A 82 9.16 -31.13 -11.73
CA ASN A 82 9.92 -31.62 -12.88
C ASN A 82 11.39 -31.21 -12.84
N THR A 83 11.96 -31.02 -11.65
CA THR A 83 13.40 -30.72 -11.51
C THR A 83 14.20 -32.00 -11.76
N ILE A 84 14.31 -32.39 -13.02
CA ILE A 84 15.13 -33.51 -13.47
C ILE A 84 16.59 -33.03 -13.54
N ALA A 85 17.54 -33.85 -13.08
CA ALA A 85 18.94 -33.45 -13.14
C ALA A 85 19.37 -33.32 -14.62
N ALA A 86 20.15 -32.30 -14.97
CA ALA A 86 20.58 -32.08 -16.37
C ALA A 86 21.33 -33.27 -17.00
N LYS A 87 21.77 -34.25 -16.19
CA LYS A 87 22.35 -35.52 -16.62
C LYS A 87 21.29 -36.49 -17.15
N GLU A 88 20.16 -36.61 -16.47
CA GLU A 88 19.04 -37.50 -16.84
C GLU A 88 18.34 -37.03 -18.12
N VAL A 89 18.26 -35.72 -18.36
CA VAL A 89 17.71 -35.16 -19.61
C VAL A 89 18.52 -35.54 -20.84
N LYS A 90 19.83 -35.82 -20.69
CA LYS A 90 20.71 -36.22 -21.81
C LYS A 90 20.59 -37.69 -22.17
N GLU A 91 20.14 -38.54 -21.25
CA GLU A 91 19.92 -39.97 -21.49
C GLU A 91 18.60 -40.21 -22.22
N VAL A 92 17.59 -39.38 -21.95
CA VAL A 92 16.33 -39.40 -22.70
C VAL A 92 16.51 -38.54 -23.96
N GLY A 93 16.92 -39.17 -25.06
CA GLY A 93 17.03 -38.51 -26.37
C GLY A 93 15.76 -37.72 -26.72
N PRO A 94 15.87 -36.65 -27.55
CA PRO A 94 14.79 -35.70 -27.77
C PRO A 94 13.47 -36.40 -28.09
N PRO A 95 12.34 -35.98 -27.47
CA PRO A 95 11.06 -36.65 -27.68
C PRO A 95 10.76 -36.70 -29.18
N MET A 96 10.66 -37.91 -29.72
CA MET A 96 10.49 -38.13 -31.15
C MET A 96 9.29 -37.30 -31.65
N ARG A 97 9.57 -36.37 -32.56
CA ARG A 97 8.55 -35.56 -33.23
C ARG A 97 7.71 -36.51 -34.06
N LEU A 98 6.47 -36.77 -33.64
CA LEU A 98 5.50 -37.57 -34.39
C LEU A 98 5.22 -36.84 -35.72
N VAL A 99 5.93 -37.21 -36.79
CA VAL A 99 5.63 -36.73 -38.14
C VAL A 99 4.38 -37.47 -38.59
N ILE A 100 3.24 -36.79 -38.55
CA ILE A 100 1.98 -37.30 -39.11
C ILE A 100 2.21 -37.46 -40.62
N ARG A 101 2.35 -38.71 -41.09
CA ARG A 101 2.28 -39.02 -42.52
C ARG A 101 0.82 -38.90 -42.96
N PHE A 102 0.49 -37.85 -43.71
CA PHE A 102 -0.72 -37.80 -44.53
C PHE A 102 -0.46 -38.67 -45.77
N SER A 103 -1.24 -39.73 -45.99
CA SER A 103 -1.29 -40.45 -47.27
C SER A 103 -2.31 -39.76 -48.19
N GLU A 104 -2.00 -39.72 -49.49
CA GLU A 104 -2.88 -39.28 -50.60
C GLU A 104 -4.19 -40.06 -50.67
#